data_AF-A0A101VL33-F1
#
_entry.id   AF-A0A101VL33-F1
#
_cell.length_a   1.000
_cell.length_b   1.000
_cell.length_c   1.000
_cell.angle_alpha   90.00
_cell.angle_beta   90.00
_cell.angle_gamma   90.00
#
_symmetry.space_group_name_H-M   'P 1'
#
loop_
_entity.id
_entity.type
_entity.pdbx_description
1 polymer ?
#
loop_
_entity_poly.entity_id
_entity_poly.type
_entity_poly.pdbx_seq_one_letter_code
_entity_poly.pdbx_strand_id
1 'polypeptide(L)' 'MADKTNIEKAAREMVIRYGDSATREIELRILELQQLGQVEAGKFWSDVRKIILDELRYRKKPN' A
#
# COMPACT_ATOMS: atom_id res chain seq x y z
N MET A 1 -6.69 5.42 -15.09
CA MET A 1 -6.45 4.14 -14.38
C MET A 1 -4.97 4.04 -14.10
N ALA A 2 -4.57 3.81 -12.84
CA ALA A 2 -3.15 3.65 -12.53
C ALA A 2 -2.62 2.34 -13.13
N ASP A 3 -1.41 2.41 -13.72
CA ASP A 3 -0.73 1.23 -14.25
C ASP A 3 -0.46 0.23 -13.13
N LYS A 4 -0.91 -1.02 -13.32
CA LYS A 4 -0.71 -2.12 -12.36
C LYS A 4 0.76 -2.26 -11.96
N THR A 5 1.68 -2.02 -12.89
CA THR A 5 3.13 -2.04 -12.66
C THR A 5 3.56 -1.01 -11.60
N ASN A 6 2.96 0.19 -11.64
CA ASN A 6 3.28 1.26 -10.68
C ASN A 6 2.71 0.94 -9.29
N ILE A 7 1.53 0.31 -9.21
CA ILE A 7 0.93 -0.10 -7.94
C ILE A 7 1.79 -1.18 -7.27
N GLU A 8 2.22 -2.20 -8.03
CA GLU A 8 3.09 -3.27 -7.53
C GLU A 8 4.45 -2.74 -7.09
N LYS A 9 5.06 -1.84 -7.87
CA LYS A 9 6.32 -1.20 -7.51
C LYS A 9 6.21 -0.41 -6.21
N ALA A 10 5.19 0.43 -6.08
CA ALA A 10 4.95 1.20 -4.86
C ALA A 10 4.72 0.29 -3.63
N ALA A 11 3.97 -0.80 -3.79
CA ALA A 11 3.74 -1.77 -2.72
C ALA A 11 5.05 -2.41 -2.24
N ARG A 12 5.89 -2.87 -3.18
CA ARG A 12 7.21 -3.44 -2.84
C ARG A 12 8.10 -2.43 -2.14
N GLU A 13 8.15 -1.19 -2.63
CA GLU A 13 8.93 -0.12 -2.01
C GLU A 13 8.45 0.17 -0.58
N MET A 14 7.15 0.16 -0.34
CA MET A 14 6.58 0.30 1.01
C MET A 14 7.01 -0.84 1.94
N VAL A 15 6.93 -2.09 1.47
CA VAL A 15 7.34 -3.26 2.26
C VAL A 15 8.85 -3.25 2.52
N ILE A 16 9.67 -2.87 1.54
CA ILE A 16 11.13 -2.74 1.71
C ILE A 16 11.47 -1.65 2.73
N ARG A 17 10.80 -0.49 2.64
CA ARG A 17 11.12 0.67 3.48
C ARG A 17 10.63 0.50 4.92
N TYR A 18 9.42 -0.02 5.10
CA TYR A 18 8.73 -0.02 6.39
C TYR A 18 8.54 -1.41 7.00
N GLY A 19 8.85 -2.49 6.26
CA GLY A 19 8.73 -3.86 6.74
C GLY A 19 7.31 -4.17 7.21
N ASP A 20 7.20 -4.72 8.43
CA ASP A 20 5.92 -5.02 9.07
C ASP A 20 5.05 -3.78 9.34
N SER A 21 5.66 -2.59 9.40
CA SER A 21 4.92 -1.33 9.59
C SER A 21 4.30 -0.79 8.31
N ALA A 22 4.61 -1.38 7.14
CA ALA A 22 4.11 -0.90 5.85
C ALA A 22 2.58 -0.77 5.79
N THR A 23 1.84 -1.66 6.46
CA THR A 23 0.37 -1.60 6.54
C THR A 23 -0.12 -0.37 7.30
N ARG A 24 0.56 0.01 8.38
CA ARG A 24 0.19 1.20 9.16
C ARG A 24 0.50 2.47 8.37
N GLU A 25 1.68 2.53 7.74
CA GLU A 25 2.11 3.69 6.96
C GLU A 25 1.20 3.95 5.76
N ILE A 26 0.77 2.90 5.05
CA ILE A 26 -0.15 3.06 3.92
C ILE A 26 -1.53 3.54 4.38
N GLU A 27 -2.01 3.12 5.55
CA GLU A 27 -3.29 3.56 6.12
C GLU A 27 -3.25 5.03 6.50
N LEU A 28 -2.17 5.48 7.15
CA LEU A 28 -1.95 6.89 7.45
C LEU A 28 -1.94 7.73 6.17
N ARG A 29 -1.23 7.26 5.14
CA ARG A 29 -1.16 7.96 3.85
C ARG A 29 -2.53 8.09 3.17
N ILE A 30 -3.35 7.04 3.20
CA ILE A 30 -4.71 7.08 2.64
C ILE A 30 -5.57 8.10 3.41
N LEU A 31 -5.50 8.10 4.74
CA LEU A 31 -6.25 9.05 5.58
C LEU A 31 -5.86 10.50 5.31
N GLU A 32 -4.56 10.80 5.20
CA GLU A 32 -4.07 12.14 4.84
C GLU A 32 -4.64 12.59 3.49
N LEU A 33 -4.62 11.73 2.47
CA LEU A 33 -5.11 12.06 1.14
C LEU A 33 -6.63 12.26 1.11
N GLN A 34 -7.38 11.50 1.92
CA GLN A 34 -8.81 11.72 2.10
C GLN A 34 -9.10 13.08 2.74
N GLN A 35 -8.36 13.45 3.79
CA GLN A 35 -8.50 14.76 4.45
C GLN A 35 -8.17 15.92 3.51
N LEU A 36 -7.21 15.73 2.60
CA LEU A 36 -6.83 16.72 1.57
C LEU A 36 -7.77 16.71 0.35
N GLY A 37 -8.81 15.87 0.33
CA GLY A 37 -9.74 15.76 -0.81
C GLY A 37 -9.12 15.14 -2.07
N GLN A 38 -7.94 14.51 -1.96
CA GLN A 38 -7.25 13.88 -3.08
C GLN A 38 -7.77 12.46 -3.36
N VAL A 39 -9.00 12.38 -3.85
CA VAL A 39 -9.73 11.12 -4.04
C VAL A 39 -9.00 10.14 -4.97
N GLU A 40 -8.44 10.61 -6.09
CA GLU A 40 -7.73 9.74 -7.04
C GLU A 40 -6.43 9.17 -6.45
N ALA A 41 -5.66 10.00 -5.76
CA ALA A 41 -4.46 9.55 -5.05
C ALA A 41 -4.83 8.56 -3.94
N GLY A 42 -5.90 8.82 -3.19
CA GLY A 42 -6.42 7.90 -2.17
C GLY A 42 -6.81 6.54 -2.76
N LYS A 43 -7.43 6.50 -3.95
CA LYS A 43 -7.74 5.25 -4.67
C LYS A 43 -6.46 4.51 -5.07
N PHE A 44 -5.48 5.20 -5.63
CA PHE A 44 -4.18 4.59 -5.98
C PHE A 44 -3.55 3.90 -4.76
N TRP A 45 -3.44 4.61 -3.64
CA TRP A 45 -2.83 4.05 -2.43
C TRP A 45 -3.70 2.96 -1.76
N SER A 46 -5.02 3.00 -1.96
CA SER A 46 -5.92 1.91 -1.55
C SER A 46 -5.65 0.62 -2.33
N ASP A 47 -5.31 0.71 -3.62
CA ASP A 47 -4.91 -0.46 -4.40
C ASP A 47 -3.51 -0.94 -4.01
N VAL A 48 -2.58 -0.03 -3.70
CA VAL A 48 -1.26 -0.38 -3.13
C VAL A 48 -1.42 -1.15 -1.81
N ARG A 49 -2.32 -0.70 -0.93
CA ARG A 49 -2.61 -1.36 0.36
C ARG A 49 -3.00 -2.83 0.20
N LYS A 50 -3.80 -3.16 -0.83
CA LYS A 50 -4.22 -4.55 -1.09
C LYS A 50 -3.02 -5.46 -1.35
N ILE A 51 -2.08 -5.00 -2.18
CA ILE A 51 -0.87 -5.76 -2.52
C ILE A 51 0.03 -5.93 -1.30
N ILE A 52 0.21 -4.88 -0.49
CA ILE A 52 1.00 -4.96 0.76
C ILE A 52 0.42 -6.02 1.71
N LEU A 53 -0.91 -6.03 1.90
CA LEU A 53 -1.58 -6.99 2.77
C LEU A 53 -1.41 -8.43 2.28
N ASP A 54 -1.54 -8.65 0.98
CA ASP A 54 -1.32 -9.97 0.39
C ASP A 54 0.15 -10.42 0.58
N GLU A 55 1.12 -9.54 0.28
CA GLU A 55 2.55 -9.85 0.40
C GLU A 55 2.95 -10.18 1.84
N LEU A 56 2.50 -9.39 2.82
CA LEU A 56 2.77 -9.66 4.24
C LEU A 56 2.05 -10.93 4.73
N ARG A 57 0.87 -11.25 4.20
CA ARG A 57 0.17 -12.50 4.51
C ARG A 57 0.94 -13.72 4.00
N TYR A 58 1.54 -13.65 2.81
CA TYR A 58 2.39 -14.73 2.29
C TYR A 58 3.66 -14.92 3.12
N ARG A 59 4.30 -13.84 3.57
CA ARG A 59 5.51 -13.91 4.42
C ARG A 59 5.26 -14.54 5.79
N LYS A 60 4.04 -14.43 6.33
CA LYS A 60 3.65 -14.96 7.65
C LYS A 60 3.14 -16.40 7.62
N LYS A 61 2.97 -17.03 6.46
CA LYS A 61 2.62 -18.45 6.41
C LYS A 61 3.89 -19.28 6.71
N PRO A 62 3.92 -20.06 7.81
CA PRO A 62 4.98 -21.02 8.01
C PRO A 62 4.87 -22.12 6.94
N ASN A 63 6.02 -22.54 6.40
CA ASN A 63 6.15 -23.76 5.60
C ASN A 63 5.77 -24.98 6.45
#